data_AF-A0A8S3SQ86-F1
#
_entry.id   AF-A0A8S3SQ86-F1
#
_cell.length_a   1.000
_cell.length_b   1.000
_cell.length_c   1.000
_cell.angle_alpha   90.00
_cell.angle_beta   90.00
_cell.angle_gamma   90.00
#
_symmetry.space_group_name_H-M   'P 1'
#
loop_
_entity.id
_entity.type
_entity.pdbx_description
1 polymer ?
#
loop_
_entity_poly.entity_id
_entity_poly.type
_entity_poly.pdbx_seq_one_letter_code
_entity_poly.pdbx_strand_id
1 'polypeptide(L)'
;MILQTRTEINAHLDKLEEKLLQELGSTSGSCKSENTKILRKLKIAEGKLTKLREEILQIKQFSSDKNVFLGTYQGDILIANCAEKYLIKYSDAGKHIRDIPVSGLPFGVEVIDLNRIVVVTYATANCVEIMNSNTFKAEMNIRYHDDAWGVSQHNDRLYVVTGNATVQVMDLLRGQWETLKLASDNVLNITTSRDRIFYTDYATGNVHCCLINGEEFWQFGSKNIRRPRGLAVDNHNNVYVVGFGSNNLSIIQHDGKNSRTLLTESDGLFNPRDVYYDKEKRTLLICNQDGTIFLYKVVLNF
;
A
#
# COMPACT_ATOMS: atom_id res chain seq x y z
N MET A 1 13.35 -17.37 -8.50
CA MET A 1 13.97 -17.29 -9.84
C MET A 1 14.37 -15.84 -10.19
N ILE A 2 13.43 -14.88 -10.26
CA ILE A 2 13.74 -13.46 -10.53
C ILE A 2 14.72 -12.83 -9.52
N LEU A 3 14.60 -13.17 -8.23
CA LEU A 3 15.52 -12.67 -7.19
C LEU A 3 16.96 -13.17 -7.38
N GLN A 4 17.14 -14.45 -7.78
CA GLN A 4 18.45 -15.02 -8.10
C GLN A 4 19.04 -14.34 -9.34
N THR A 5 18.24 -14.20 -10.39
CA THR A 5 18.65 -13.49 -11.62
C THR A 5 19.02 -12.03 -11.33
N ARG A 6 18.34 -11.36 -10.40
CA ARG A 6 18.61 -9.95 -10.03
C ARG A 6 19.87 -9.80 -9.17
N THR A 7 20.11 -10.73 -8.24
CA THR A 7 21.37 -10.79 -7.49
C THR A 7 22.55 -11.12 -8.41
N GLU A 8 22.36 -12.01 -9.37
CA GLU A 8 23.35 -12.33 -10.40
C GLU A 8 23.64 -11.12 -11.30
N ILE A 9 22.61 -10.39 -11.75
CA ILE A 9 22.77 -9.15 -12.52
C ILE A 9 23.56 -8.11 -11.71
N ASN A 10 23.22 -7.90 -10.44
CA ASN A 10 23.94 -6.95 -9.58
C ASN A 10 25.40 -7.37 -9.37
N ALA A 11 25.67 -8.64 -9.09
CA ALA A 11 27.04 -9.15 -8.96
C ALA A 11 27.82 -9.04 -10.29
N HIS A 12 27.13 -9.13 -11.43
CA HIS A 12 27.73 -8.93 -12.74
C HIS A 12 28.05 -7.46 -13.01
N LEU A 13 27.17 -6.53 -12.60
CA LEU A 13 27.39 -5.10 -12.69
C LEU A 13 28.56 -4.65 -11.79
N ASP A 14 28.64 -5.14 -10.55
CA ASP A 14 29.74 -4.84 -9.63
C ASP A 14 31.09 -5.32 -10.21
N LYS A 15 31.12 -6.52 -10.82
CA LYS A 15 32.31 -7.02 -11.53
C LYS A 15 32.65 -6.21 -12.78
N LEU A 16 31.64 -5.68 -13.48
CA LEU A 16 31.85 -4.86 -14.66
C LEU A 16 32.47 -3.50 -14.26
N GLU A 17 31.99 -2.93 -13.16
CA GLU A 17 32.51 -1.71 -12.56
C GLU A 17 33.98 -1.87 -12.15
N GLU A 18 34.30 -2.98 -11.47
CA GLU A 18 35.66 -3.29 -11.03
C GLU A 18 36.63 -3.45 -12.21
N LYS A 19 36.18 -4.11 -13.29
CA LYS A 19 36.94 -4.23 -14.56
C LYS A 19 37.16 -2.88 -15.23
N LEU A 20 36.12 -2.06 -15.33
CA LEU A 20 36.20 -0.72 -15.92
C LEU A 20 37.17 0.17 -15.14
N LEU A 21 37.18 0.09 -13.81
CA LEU A 21 38.12 0.81 -12.95
C LEU A 21 39.58 0.35 -13.16
N GLN A 22 39.82 -0.94 -13.37
CA GLN A 22 41.15 -1.45 -13.73
C GLN A 22 41.62 -1.00 -15.12
N GLU A 23 40.75 -1.07 -16.13
CA GLU A 23 41.06 -0.60 -17.49
C GLU A 23 41.34 0.92 -17.52
N LEU A 24 40.63 1.70 -16.71
CA LEU A 24 40.87 3.14 -16.54
C LEU A 24 42.22 3.44 -15.88
N GLY A 25 42.69 2.60 -14.94
CA GLY A 25 44.00 2.73 -14.31
C GLY A 25 45.18 2.53 -15.26
N SER A 26 44.95 1.96 -16.44
CA SER A 26 46.00 1.58 -17.40
C SER A 26 46.08 2.46 -18.66
N THR A 27 45.22 3.48 -18.82
CA THR A 27 45.19 4.30 -20.06
C THR A 27 45.93 5.64 -19.94
N SER A 28 46.99 5.83 -20.75
CA SER A 28 47.79 7.05 -20.82
C SER A 28 47.22 8.12 -21.77
N GLY A 29 47.25 9.39 -21.33
CA GLY A 29 47.38 10.60 -22.17
C GLY A 29 46.20 11.04 -23.03
N SER A 30 45.83 10.25 -24.05
CA SER A 30 44.89 10.65 -25.12
C SER A 30 43.41 10.46 -24.74
N CYS A 31 43.12 9.53 -23.82
CA CYS A 31 41.76 9.12 -23.46
C CYS A 31 41.10 9.97 -22.36
N LYS A 32 41.73 11.07 -21.90
CA LYS A 32 41.26 11.81 -20.70
C LYS A 32 39.87 12.45 -20.88
N SER A 33 39.54 12.98 -22.06
CA SER A 33 38.26 13.68 -22.28
C SER A 33 37.06 12.73 -22.42
N GLU A 34 37.25 11.61 -23.11
CA GLU A 34 36.26 10.53 -23.23
C GLU A 34 36.07 9.80 -21.90
N ASN A 35 37.15 9.47 -21.19
CA ASN A 35 37.08 8.91 -19.83
C ASN A 35 36.33 9.85 -18.88
N THR A 36 36.50 11.18 -19.00
CA THR A 36 35.77 12.16 -18.17
C THR A 36 34.26 12.19 -18.48
N LYS A 37 33.87 12.02 -19.76
CA LYS A 37 32.45 11.93 -20.15
C LYS A 37 31.81 10.63 -19.65
N ILE A 38 32.54 9.51 -19.74
CA ILE A 38 32.10 8.21 -19.23
C ILE A 38 31.94 8.29 -17.70
N LEU A 39 32.92 8.84 -16.98
CA LEU A 39 32.85 9.04 -15.53
C LEU A 39 31.64 9.88 -15.11
N ARG A 40 31.32 10.96 -15.84
CA ARG A 40 30.10 11.75 -15.56
C ARG A 40 28.82 10.93 -15.75
N LYS A 41 28.72 10.16 -16.84
CA LYS A 41 27.55 9.30 -17.08
C LYS A 41 27.41 8.22 -16.03
N LEU A 42 28.52 7.61 -15.63
CA LEU A 42 28.56 6.54 -14.63
C LEU A 42 28.17 7.08 -13.25
N LYS A 43 28.70 8.25 -12.84
CA LYS A 43 28.31 8.92 -11.59
C LYS A 43 26.84 9.35 -11.55
N ILE A 44 26.27 9.74 -12.70
CA ILE A 44 24.83 10.02 -12.82
C ILE A 44 24.02 8.72 -12.70
N ALA A 45 24.48 7.63 -13.32
CA ALA A 45 23.84 6.32 -13.25
C ALA A 45 23.91 5.74 -11.83
N GLU A 46 25.05 5.83 -11.15
CA GLU A 46 25.24 5.48 -9.73
C GLU A 46 24.34 6.30 -8.83
N GLY A 47 24.23 7.61 -9.05
CA GLY A 47 23.31 8.46 -8.29
C GLY A 47 21.85 8.05 -8.48
N LYS A 48 21.45 7.71 -9.71
CA LYS A 48 20.11 7.16 -10.01
C LYS A 48 19.90 5.79 -9.35
N LEU A 49 20.90 4.91 -9.39
CA LEU A 49 20.86 3.56 -8.83
C LEU A 49 20.79 3.61 -7.30
N THR A 50 21.57 4.49 -6.67
CA THR A 50 21.59 4.71 -5.22
C THR A 50 20.23 5.24 -4.75
N LYS A 51 19.66 6.21 -5.49
CA LYS A 51 18.31 6.70 -5.22
C LYS A 51 17.25 5.59 -5.38
N LEU A 52 17.37 4.75 -6.41
CA LEU A 52 16.51 3.57 -6.60
C LEU A 52 16.68 2.54 -5.45
N ARG A 53 17.90 2.38 -4.93
CA ARG A 53 18.22 1.47 -3.82
C ARG A 53 17.67 1.99 -2.49
N GLU A 54 17.66 3.30 -2.26
CA GLU A 54 17.07 3.94 -1.08
C GLU A 54 15.52 3.94 -1.11
N GLU A 55 14.92 3.99 -2.30
CA GLU A 55 13.46 3.94 -2.49
C GLU A 55 12.88 2.51 -2.37
N ILE A 56 13.71 1.46 -2.43
CA ILE A 56 13.25 0.08 -2.30
C ILE A 56 13.55 -0.41 -0.88
N LEU A 57 12.55 -0.33 0.00
CA LEU A 57 12.58 -1.07 1.27
C LEU A 57 12.71 -2.56 0.95
N GLN A 58 13.75 -3.22 1.45
CA GLN A 58 13.90 -4.68 1.33
C GLN A 58 12.95 -5.39 2.30
N ILE A 59 11.64 -5.22 2.12
CA ILE A 59 10.68 -6.10 2.76
C ILE A 59 10.67 -7.40 1.97
N LYS A 60 10.87 -8.52 2.67
CA LYS A 60 10.90 -9.87 2.12
C LYS A 60 9.70 -10.09 1.19
N GLN A 61 9.95 -10.54 -0.05
CA GLN A 61 8.88 -10.97 -0.97
C GLN A 61 8.15 -12.17 -0.33
N PHE A 62 6.87 -12.01 -0.03
CA PHE A 62 6.02 -13.11 0.44
C PHE A 62 5.49 -13.86 -0.77
N SER A 63 5.50 -15.20 -0.77
CA SER A 63 5.20 -16.01 -1.96
C SER A 63 3.88 -15.66 -2.67
N SER A 64 3.83 -15.99 -3.96
CA SER A 64 3.00 -15.47 -5.06
C SER A 64 1.46 -15.50 -4.99
N ASP A 65 0.83 -15.94 -3.90
CA ASP A 65 -0.63 -16.13 -3.84
C ASP A 65 -1.33 -15.35 -2.71
N LYS A 66 -0.60 -14.46 -2.04
CA LYS A 66 -1.00 -13.88 -0.76
C LYS A 66 -1.54 -12.45 -0.97
N ASN A 67 -2.84 -12.22 -0.77
CA ASN A 67 -3.36 -10.85 -0.63
C ASN A 67 -2.70 -10.22 0.59
N VAL A 68 -1.97 -9.13 0.36
CA VAL A 68 -1.32 -8.35 1.40
C VAL A 68 -2.07 -7.03 1.53
N PHE A 69 -2.36 -6.64 2.76
CA PHE A 69 -2.91 -5.33 3.07
C PHE A 69 -2.04 -4.64 4.11
N LEU A 70 -2.03 -3.31 4.06
CA LEU A 70 -1.01 -2.50 4.70
C LEU A 70 -1.62 -1.58 5.75
N GLY A 71 -0.97 -1.50 6.90
CA GLY A 71 -1.21 -0.47 7.90
C GLY A 71 0.10 -0.01 8.52
N THR A 72 0.06 1.09 9.27
CA THR A 72 1.21 1.51 10.08
C THR A 72 0.79 1.76 11.52
N TYR A 73 1.67 1.42 12.47
CA TYR A 73 1.49 1.70 13.88
C TYR A 73 2.79 2.23 14.46
N GLN A 74 2.78 3.46 14.99
CA GLN A 74 3.97 4.12 15.57
C GLN A 74 5.17 4.12 14.61
N GLY A 75 4.90 4.23 13.31
CA GLY A 75 5.93 4.18 12.27
C GLY A 75 6.38 2.79 11.85
N ASP A 76 6.00 1.73 12.56
CA ASP A 76 6.20 0.35 12.12
C ASP A 76 5.14 -0.06 11.10
N ILE A 77 5.49 -0.99 10.21
CA ILE A 77 4.64 -1.48 9.14
C ILE A 77 3.94 -2.75 9.62
N LEU A 78 2.62 -2.80 9.46
CA LEU A 78 1.79 -3.97 9.70
C LEU A 78 1.33 -4.55 8.37
N ILE A 79 1.57 -5.84 8.19
CA ILE A 79 1.23 -6.59 6.99
C ILE A 79 0.19 -7.64 7.36
N ALA A 80 -1.02 -7.50 6.81
CA ALA A 80 -2.03 -8.54 6.84
C ALA A 80 -1.76 -9.50 5.68
N ASN A 81 -1.18 -10.65 5.99
CA ASN A 81 -0.96 -11.73 5.03
C ASN A 81 -2.11 -12.73 5.12
N CYS A 82 -3.04 -12.65 4.18
CA CYS A 82 -4.27 -13.45 4.19
C CYS A 82 -4.09 -14.97 4.01
N ALA A 83 -2.88 -15.48 3.78
CA ALA A 83 -2.64 -16.93 3.71
C ALA A 83 -2.38 -17.56 5.09
N GLU A 84 -2.16 -16.76 6.12
CA GLU A 84 -1.72 -17.23 7.42
C GLU A 84 -2.50 -16.54 8.52
N LYS A 85 -2.67 -17.18 9.68
CA LYS A 85 -3.40 -16.59 10.83
C LYS A 85 -2.52 -15.68 11.68
N TYR A 86 -1.74 -14.81 11.03
CA TYR A 86 -0.92 -13.81 11.71
C TYR A 86 -0.77 -12.53 10.87
N LEU A 87 -0.64 -11.40 11.55
CA LEU A 87 -0.03 -10.21 10.97
C LEU A 87 1.49 -10.31 11.07
N ILE A 88 2.19 -9.63 10.18
CA ILE A 88 3.65 -9.49 10.27
C ILE A 88 3.99 -8.04 10.56
N LYS A 89 4.79 -7.80 11.60
CA LYS A 89 5.27 -6.47 11.96
C LYS A 89 6.71 -6.28 11.47
N TYR A 90 6.93 -5.20 10.73
CA TYR A 90 8.23 -4.74 10.27
C TYR A 90 8.55 -3.36 10.83
N SER A 91 9.82 -3.06 11.04
CA SER A 91 10.25 -1.68 11.28
C SER A 91 10.08 -0.83 10.00
N ASP A 92 10.07 0.49 10.14
CA ASP A 92 10.17 1.39 8.97
C ASP A 92 11.45 1.21 8.14
N ALA A 93 12.51 0.65 8.73
CA ALA A 93 13.70 0.22 8.00
C ALA A 93 13.55 -1.13 7.25
N GLY A 94 12.38 -1.76 7.26
CA GLY A 94 12.13 -3.04 6.61
C GLY A 94 12.68 -4.27 7.36
N LYS A 95 13.04 -4.13 8.63
CA LYS A 95 13.48 -5.27 9.47
C LYS A 95 12.26 -5.99 10.05
N HIS A 96 12.21 -7.32 9.91
CA HIS A 96 11.19 -8.14 10.59
C HIS A 96 11.33 -7.99 12.10
N ILE A 97 10.22 -7.66 12.78
CA ILE A 97 10.18 -7.50 14.24
C ILE A 97 9.57 -8.75 14.87
N ARG A 98 8.35 -9.13 14.44
CA ARG A 98 7.63 -10.31 14.96
C ARG A 98 6.40 -10.64 14.12
N ASP A 99 5.94 -11.87 14.28
CA ASP A 99 4.61 -12.30 13.83
C ASP A 99 3.61 -12.11 14.99
N ILE A 100 2.39 -11.71 14.66
CA ILE A 100 1.31 -11.42 15.61
C ILE A 100 0.15 -12.36 15.29
N PRO A 101 -0.11 -13.38 16.11
CA PRO A 101 -1.22 -14.29 15.89
C PRO A 101 -2.56 -13.54 15.88
N VAL A 102 -3.45 -13.95 14.99
CA VAL A 102 -4.85 -13.48 14.92
C VAL A 102 -5.80 -14.68 14.83
N SER A 103 -7.07 -14.45 15.10
CA SER A 103 -8.10 -15.48 15.17
C SER A 103 -8.44 -16.13 13.82
N GLY A 104 -8.31 -15.39 12.72
CA GLY A 104 -8.66 -15.81 11.36
C GLY A 104 -7.62 -15.42 10.30
N LEU A 105 -7.97 -15.58 9.03
CA LEU A 105 -7.12 -15.10 7.94
C LEU A 105 -7.28 -13.57 7.87
N PRO A 106 -6.22 -12.77 8.09
CA PRO A 106 -6.35 -11.33 8.12
C PRO A 106 -6.49 -10.81 6.70
N PHE A 107 -7.53 -10.01 6.48
CA PHE A 107 -7.73 -9.26 5.25
C PHE A 107 -7.39 -7.79 5.47
N GLY A 108 -7.99 -7.12 6.45
CA GLY A 108 -7.73 -5.70 6.73
C GLY A 108 -6.98 -5.52 8.03
N VAL A 109 -6.12 -4.51 8.12
CA VAL A 109 -5.54 -4.04 9.38
C VAL A 109 -5.62 -2.52 9.43
N GLU A 110 -6.18 -1.96 10.49
CA GLU A 110 -6.35 -0.52 10.70
C GLU A 110 -5.97 -0.18 12.14
N VAL A 111 -5.22 0.91 12.35
CA VAL A 111 -5.00 1.44 13.70
C VAL A 111 -6.13 2.39 14.02
N ILE A 112 -6.85 2.14 15.10
CA ILE A 112 -8.03 2.93 15.47
C ILE A 112 -7.74 3.98 16.55
N ASP A 113 -6.74 3.74 17.41
CA ASP A 113 -6.20 4.73 18.35
C ASP A 113 -4.82 4.31 18.87
N LEU A 114 -4.27 5.08 19.83
CA LEU A 114 -2.96 4.86 20.42
C LEU A 114 -2.79 3.47 21.05
N ASN A 115 -3.88 2.84 21.48
CA ASN A 115 -3.88 1.60 22.25
C ASN A 115 -4.55 0.43 21.51
N ARG A 116 -5.16 0.65 20.34
CA ARG A 116 -5.95 -0.38 19.67
C ARG A 116 -5.70 -0.47 18.17
N ILE A 117 -5.62 -1.72 17.71
CA ILE A 117 -5.55 -2.11 16.31
C ILE A 117 -6.80 -2.94 16.01
N VAL A 118 -7.42 -2.68 14.87
CA VAL A 118 -8.47 -3.51 14.32
C VAL A 118 -7.89 -4.40 13.23
N VAL A 119 -8.20 -5.69 13.30
CA VAL A 119 -7.96 -6.63 12.22
C VAL A 119 -9.28 -7.19 11.75
N VAL A 120 -9.53 -7.06 10.47
CA VAL A 120 -10.68 -7.70 9.83
C VAL A 120 -10.22 -9.05 9.30
N THR A 121 -10.84 -10.10 9.82
CA THR A 121 -10.51 -11.48 9.48
C THR A 121 -11.65 -12.13 8.72
N TYR A 122 -11.35 -12.89 7.67
CA TYR A 122 -12.33 -13.61 6.87
C TYR A 122 -12.22 -15.14 7.04
N ALA A 123 -13.08 -15.87 6.33
CA ALA A 123 -13.23 -17.31 6.41
C ALA A 123 -13.61 -17.81 7.82
N THR A 124 -12.74 -18.60 8.47
CA THR A 124 -13.14 -19.37 9.68
C THR A 124 -13.53 -18.51 10.88
N ALA A 125 -13.12 -17.24 10.91
CA ALA A 125 -13.41 -16.33 12.02
C ALA A 125 -14.56 -15.36 11.71
N ASN A 126 -14.55 -14.75 10.51
CA ASN A 126 -15.47 -13.69 10.06
C ASN A 126 -15.75 -12.69 11.18
N CYS A 127 -14.68 -12.07 11.69
CA CYS A 127 -14.77 -11.13 12.79
C CYS A 127 -13.82 -9.94 12.65
N VAL A 128 -14.27 -8.83 13.23
CA VAL A 128 -13.45 -7.69 13.57
C VAL A 128 -12.79 -8.00 14.90
N GLU A 129 -11.49 -8.25 14.87
CA GLU A 129 -10.66 -8.48 16.04
C GLU A 129 -10.03 -7.17 16.49
N ILE A 130 -10.43 -6.68 17.66
CA ILE A 130 -9.86 -5.49 18.29
C ILE A 130 -8.75 -5.98 19.23
N MET A 131 -7.53 -5.53 18.98
CA MET A 131 -6.35 -5.90 19.74
C MET A 131 -5.73 -4.71 20.45
N ASN A 132 -5.18 -4.95 21.63
CA ASN A 132 -4.28 -4.01 22.28
C ASN A 132 -3.04 -3.81 21.41
N SER A 133 -2.73 -2.57 21.03
CA SER A 133 -1.61 -2.24 20.15
C SER A 133 -0.23 -2.43 20.79
N ASN A 134 -0.14 -2.41 22.13
CA ASN A 134 1.11 -2.61 22.86
C ASN A 134 1.40 -4.09 23.08
N THR A 135 0.40 -4.86 23.52
CA THR A 135 0.58 -6.30 23.81
C THR A 135 0.30 -7.20 22.62
N PHE A 136 -0.41 -6.70 21.60
CA PHE A 136 -0.97 -7.46 20.48
C PHE A 136 -1.81 -8.66 20.94
N LYS A 137 -2.64 -8.43 21.97
CA LYS A 137 -3.60 -9.41 22.46
C LYS A 137 -5.00 -8.96 22.08
N ALA A 138 -5.82 -9.88 21.60
CA ALA A 138 -7.24 -9.62 21.36
C ALA A 138 -7.92 -9.20 22.66
N GLU A 139 -8.59 -8.05 22.60
CA GLU A 139 -9.44 -7.52 23.67
C GLU A 139 -10.91 -7.82 23.36
N MET A 140 -11.28 -7.83 22.08
CA MET A 140 -12.65 -8.05 21.65
C MET A 140 -12.70 -8.70 20.25
N ASN A 141 -13.68 -9.55 20.02
CA ASN A 141 -13.99 -10.11 18.72
C ASN A 141 -15.47 -9.88 18.41
N ILE A 142 -15.75 -9.17 17.33
CA ILE A 142 -17.11 -8.88 16.89
C ILE A 142 -17.34 -9.60 15.57
N ARG A 143 -18.24 -10.58 15.57
CA ARG A 143 -18.58 -11.33 14.36
C ARG A 143 -19.41 -10.46 13.42
N TYR A 144 -19.16 -10.61 12.12
CA TYR A 144 -19.97 -10.05 11.05
C TYR A 144 -20.40 -11.18 10.10
N HIS A 145 -21.42 -10.92 9.28
CA HIS A 145 -22.20 -11.99 8.66
C HIS A 145 -21.70 -12.48 7.29
N ASP A 146 -20.77 -11.77 6.66
CA ASP A 146 -20.27 -12.07 5.31
C ASP A 146 -18.74 -11.97 5.26
N ASP A 147 -18.10 -12.22 4.11
CA ASP A 147 -16.68 -11.90 3.91
C ASP A 147 -16.47 -10.38 3.89
N ALA A 148 -15.25 -9.91 4.16
CA ALA A 148 -14.90 -8.47 4.09
C ALA A 148 -13.72 -8.19 3.16
N TRP A 149 -13.77 -7.02 2.52
CA TRP A 149 -12.86 -6.61 1.44
C TRP A 149 -12.19 -5.25 1.65
N GLY A 150 -12.62 -4.49 2.66
CA GLY A 150 -12.08 -3.18 2.95
C GLY A 150 -12.49 -2.75 4.35
N VAL A 151 -11.63 -2.01 5.02
CA VAL A 151 -11.88 -1.49 6.36
C VAL A 151 -11.30 -0.10 6.49
N SER A 152 -12.03 0.79 7.15
CA SER A 152 -11.48 2.07 7.60
C SER A 152 -12.23 2.56 8.83
N GLN A 153 -11.55 3.34 9.67
CA GLN A 153 -12.15 3.92 10.88
C GLN A 153 -12.27 5.44 10.78
N HIS A 154 -13.39 5.95 11.29
CA HIS A 154 -13.61 7.38 11.50
C HIS A 154 -14.38 7.61 12.79
N ASN A 155 -13.78 8.33 13.75
CA ASN A 155 -14.30 8.50 15.11
C ASN A 155 -14.64 7.13 15.74
N ASP A 156 -15.76 7.00 16.44
CA ASP A 156 -16.16 5.73 17.04
C ASP A 156 -16.85 4.77 16.05
N ARG A 157 -16.60 4.90 14.75
CA ARG A 157 -17.23 4.10 13.70
C ARG A 157 -16.20 3.37 12.85
N LEU A 158 -16.44 2.08 12.64
CA LEU A 158 -15.68 1.24 11.72
C LEU A 158 -16.52 0.92 10.50
N TYR A 159 -16.00 1.24 9.31
CA TYR A 159 -16.63 0.98 8.03
C TYR A 159 -16.01 -0.27 7.44
N VAL A 160 -16.83 -1.29 7.17
CA VAL A 160 -16.39 -2.58 6.63
C VAL A 160 -17.13 -2.84 5.33
N VAL A 161 -16.39 -3.01 4.24
CA VAL A 161 -16.95 -3.45 2.96
C VAL A 161 -17.14 -4.96 3.02
N THR A 162 -18.36 -5.45 2.84
CA THR A 162 -18.69 -6.88 2.92
C THR A 162 -18.87 -7.52 1.54
N GLY A 163 -18.95 -8.86 1.46
CA GLY A 163 -18.91 -9.63 0.21
C GLY A 163 -20.05 -9.40 -0.78
N ASN A 164 -21.13 -8.78 -0.34
CA ASN A 164 -22.21 -8.26 -1.17
C ASN A 164 -21.97 -6.80 -1.62
N ALA A 165 -20.75 -6.29 -1.50
CA ALA A 165 -20.34 -4.91 -1.79
C ALA A 165 -21.15 -3.84 -1.01
N THR A 166 -21.77 -4.23 0.11
CA THR A 166 -22.39 -3.29 1.04
C THR A 166 -21.37 -2.78 2.05
N VAL A 167 -21.62 -1.61 2.61
CA VAL A 167 -20.81 -1.06 3.70
C VAL A 167 -21.57 -1.24 5.00
N GLN A 168 -21.04 -2.11 5.86
CA GLN A 168 -21.50 -2.27 7.23
C GLN A 168 -20.72 -1.29 8.12
N VAL A 169 -21.43 -0.54 8.95
CA VAL A 169 -20.86 0.44 9.87
C VAL A 169 -21.08 -0.04 11.29
N MET A 170 -19.99 -0.22 12.03
CA MET A 170 -20.01 -0.64 13.42
C MET A 170 -19.76 0.55 14.34
N ASP A 171 -20.67 0.74 15.30
CA ASP A 171 -20.45 1.61 16.45
C ASP A 171 -19.50 0.90 17.43
N LEU A 172 -18.28 1.40 17.57
CA LEU A 172 -17.22 0.82 18.42
C LEU A 172 -17.52 0.96 19.92
N LEU A 173 -18.41 1.87 20.32
CA LEU A 173 -18.80 2.04 21.71
C LEU A 173 -19.95 1.11 22.11
N ARG A 174 -20.88 0.86 21.17
CA ARG A 174 -22.11 0.10 21.43
C ARG A 174 -22.09 -1.32 20.86
N GLY A 175 -21.15 -1.64 19.97
CA GLY A 175 -21.08 -2.92 19.28
C GLY A 175 -22.29 -3.18 18.36
N GLN A 176 -22.90 -2.12 17.83
CA GLN A 176 -24.08 -2.21 16.96
C GLN A 176 -23.69 -2.01 15.51
N TRP A 177 -24.37 -2.72 14.62
CA TRP A 177 -24.17 -2.65 13.18
C TRP A 177 -25.32 -1.91 12.50
N GLU A 178 -24.99 -1.08 11.52
CA GLU A 178 -25.94 -0.50 10.57
C GLU A 178 -25.41 -0.64 9.13
N THR A 179 -26.30 -0.65 8.14
CA THR A 179 -25.91 -0.65 6.74
C THR A 179 -25.87 0.77 6.21
N LEU A 180 -24.72 1.19 5.68
CA LEU A 180 -24.58 2.43 4.93
C LEU A 180 -24.79 2.17 3.44
N LYS A 181 -25.75 2.88 2.85
CA LYS A 181 -25.98 2.85 1.40
C LYS A 181 -25.06 3.86 0.72
N LEU A 182 -24.27 3.38 -0.23
CA LEU A 182 -23.44 4.21 -1.11
C LEU A 182 -24.06 4.30 -2.51
N ALA A 183 -23.50 5.17 -3.36
CA ALA A 183 -24.01 5.37 -4.72
C ALA A 183 -23.73 4.18 -5.65
N SER A 184 -22.72 3.35 -5.34
CA SER A 184 -22.39 2.12 -6.08
C SER A 184 -22.56 0.89 -5.21
N ASP A 185 -23.07 -0.18 -5.82
CA ASP A 185 -23.18 -1.52 -5.24
C ASP A 185 -21.97 -2.41 -5.60
N ASN A 186 -20.84 -1.82 -6.01
CA ASN A 186 -19.62 -2.55 -6.42
C ASN A 186 -18.37 -2.08 -5.65
N VAL A 187 -18.58 -1.66 -4.40
CA VAL A 187 -17.54 -1.20 -3.49
C VAL A 187 -16.56 -2.33 -3.23
N LEU A 188 -15.27 -2.08 -3.44
CA LEU A 188 -14.21 -3.05 -3.15
C LEU A 188 -13.35 -2.64 -1.96
N ASN A 189 -12.88 -1.40 -1.92
CA ASN A 189 -12.09 -0.86 -0.81
C ASN A 189 -12.62 0.52 -0.40
N ILE A 190 -12.36 0.90 0.84
CA ILE A 190 -12.84 2.11 1.48
C ILE A 190 -11.74 2.74 2.33
N THR A 191 -11.65 4.07 2.33
CA THR A 191 -10.90 4.81 3.34
C THR A 191 -11.67 6.05 3.75
N THR A 192 -11.38 6.59 4.93
CA THR A 192 -12.07 7.76 5.46
C THR A 192 -11.10 8.90 5.77
N SER A 193 -11.55 10.14 5.58
CA SER A 193 -10.80 11.33 5.97
C SER A 193 -11.70 12.56 6.03
N ARG A 194 -11.67 13.30 7.14
CA ARG A 194 -12.44 14.55 7.37
C ARG A 194 -13.93 14.42 6.99
N ASP A 195 -14.65 13.54 7.68
CA ASP A 195 -16.09 13.27 7.47
C ASP A 195 -16.46 12.84 6.05
N ARG A 196 -15.48 12.37 5.28
CA ARG A 196 -15.66 11.82 3.93
C ARG A 196 -15.22 10.38 3.87
N ILE A 197 -15.91 9.65 3.02
CA ILE A 197 -15.61 8.30 2.62
C ILE A 197 -15.09 8.36 1.19
N PHE A 198 -14.04 7.61 0.91
CA PHE A 198 -13.52 7.41 -0.44
C PHE A 198 -13.52 5.92 -0.71
N TYR A 199 -13.97 5.52 -1.90
CA TYR A 199 -14.07 4.10 -2.21
C TYR A 199 -13.79 3.79 -3.67
N THR A 200 -13.33 2.56 -3.93
CA THR A 200 -13.14 2.03 -5.27
C THR A 200 -14.35 1.23 -5.73
N ASP A 201 -14.80 1.50 -6.94
CA ASP A 201 -15.79 0.71 -7.65
C ASP A 201 -15.06 -0.21 -8.65
N TYR A 202 -15.04 -1.50 -8.33
CA TYR A 202 -14.29 -2.47 -9.13
C TYR A 202 -14.92 -2.73 -10.50
N ALA A 203 -16.25 -2.66 -10.60
CA ALA A 203 -16.99 -3.00 -11.80
C ALA A 203 -16.94 -1.88 -12.83
N THR A 204 -17.12 -0.63 -12.39
CA THR A 204 -17.10 0.54 -13.29
C THR A 204 -15.70 1.09 -13.51
N GLY A 205 -14.75 0.78 -12.61
CA GLY A 205 -13.40 1.32 -12.67
C GLY A 205 -13.28 2.73 -12.08
N ASN A 206 -14.28 3.18 -11.33
CA ASN A 206 -14.35 4.53 -10.80
C ASN A 206 -13.84 4.61 -9.35
N VAL A 207 -13.45 5.82 -8.96
CA VAL A 207 -13.16 6.19 -7.57
C VAL A 207 -14.19 7.22 -7.16
N HIS A 208 -14.74 7.05 -5.97
CA HIS A 208 -15.81 7.88 -5.44
C HIS A 208 -15.37 8.58 -4.17
N CYS A 209 -16.00 9.72 -3.90
CA CYS A 209 -15.96 10.42 -2.63
C CYS A 209 -17.39 10.78 -2.25
N CYS A 210 -17.77 10.46 -1.01
CA CYS A 210 -19.06 10.84 -0.44
C CYS A 210 -18.88 11.33 1.01
N LEU A 211 -19.90 11.97 1.55
CA LEU A 211 -19.98 12.32 2.96
C LEU A 211 -20.17 11.04 3.80
N ILE A 212 -19.89 11.13 5.11
CA ILE A 212 -20.03 10.01 6.05
C ILE A 212 -21.46 9.42 6.12
N ASN A 213 -22.46 10.19 5.70
CA ASN A 213 -23.86 9.77 5.58
C ASN A 213 -24.19 9.07 4.25
N GLY A 214 -23.21 8.90 3.36
CA GLY A 214 -23.36 8.26 2.05
C GLY A 214 -23.74 9.21 0.90
N GLU A 215 -23.95 10.50 1.17
CA GLU A 215 -24.25 11.49 0.12
C GLU A 215 -23.04 11.70 -0.80
N GLU A 216 -23.21 11.40 -2.09
CA GLU A 216 -22.15 11.50 -3.08
C GLU A 216 -21.62 12.93 -3.22
N PHE A 217 -20.30 13.08 -3.18
CA PHE A 217 -19.61 14.37 -3.29
C PHE A 217 -18.96 14.54 -4.67
N TRP A 218 -18.18 13.54 -5.12
CA TRP A 218 -17.71 13.45 -6.51
C TRP A 218 -17.38 12.01 -6.91
N GLN A 219 -17.41 11.77 -8.22
CA GLN A 219 -16.94 10.54 -8.85
C GLN A 219 -15.85 10.86 -9.88
N PHE A 220 -14.80 10.05 -9.91
CA PHE A 220 -13.74 10.11 -10.90
C PHE A 220 -13.63 8.78 -11.65
N GLY A 221 -13.89 8.82 -12.96
CA GLY A 221 -13.67 7.69 -13.86
C GLY A 221 -12.52 7.97 -14.84
N SER A 222 -11.64 6.99 -15.03
CA SER A 222 -10.53 7.12 -15.98
C SER A 222 -10.11 5.79 -16.58
N LYS A 223 -9.89 5.77 -17.90
CA LYS A 223 -9.33 4.61 -18.61
C LYS A 223 -7.91 4.27 -18.16
N ASN A 224 -7.21 5.21 -17.51
CA ASN A 224 -5.85 5.01 -17.01
C ASN A 224 -5.81 4.25 -15.68
N ILE A 225 -6.93 4.15 -14.94
CA ILE A 225 -7.01 3.47 -13.64
C ILE A 225 -7.94 2.26 -13.81
N ARG A 226 -7.39 1.15 -14.30
CA ARG A 226 -8.19 -0.05 -14.60
C ARG A 226 -8.26 -0.96 -13.39
N ARG A 227 -9.48 -1.39 -13.02
CA ARG A 227 -9.75 -2.24 -11.85
C ARG A 227 -9.11 -1.66 -10.58
N PRO A 228 -9.56 -0.47 -10.13
CA PRO A 228 -9.00 0.14 -8.93
C PRO A 228 -9.22 -0.79 -7.74
N ARG A 229 -8.19 -0.98 -6.91
CA ARG A 229 -8.26 -1.81 -5.69
C ARG A 229 -8.01 -0.96 -4.45
N GLY A 230 -6.78 -0.93 -3.95
CA GLY A 230 -6.35 -0.12 -2.82
C GLY A 230 -6.47 1.37 -3.09
N LEU A 231 -6.80 2.10 -2.03
CA LEU A 231 -6.77 3.55 -2.03
C LEU A 231 -6.31 4.11 -0.68
N ALA A 232 -5.64 5.24 -0.69
CA ALA A 232 -5.22 5.98 0.49
C ALA A 232 -5.41 7.48 0.26
N VAL A 233 -5.49 8.25 1.34
CA VAL A 233 -5.79 9.68 1.27
C VAL A 233 -4.77 10.49 2.06
N ASP A 234 -4.24 11.56 1.46
CA ASP A 234 -3.29 12.45 2.14
C ASP A 234 -3.95 13.51 3.03
N ASN A 235 -3.10 14.34 3.65
CA ASN A 235 -3.52 15.46 4.50
C ASN A 235 -4.28 16.56 3.76
N HIS A 236 -4.31 16.56 2.43
CA HIS A 236 -5.08 17.50 1.61
C HIS A 236 -6.32 16.84 0.99
N ASN A 237 -6.60 15.59 1.36
CA ASN A 237 -7.64 14.75 0.79
C ASN A 237 -7.46 14.42 -0.70
N ASN A 238 -6.22 14.46 -1.21
CA ASN A 238 -5.92 13.84 -2.49
C ASN A 238 -5.92 12.31 -2.32
N VAL A 239 -6.41 11.61 -3.34
CA VAL A 239 -6.60 10.17 -3.30
C VAL A 239 -5.52 9.47 -4.12
N TYR A 240 -4.74 8.62 -3.47
CA TYR A 240 -3.81 7.70 -4.09
C TYR A 240 -4.56 6.41 -4.35
N VAL A 241 -4.55 5.92 -5.59
CA VAL A 241 -5.27 4.72 -5.97
C VAL A 241 -4.39 3.83 -6.83
N VAL A 242 -4.37 2.54 -6.51
CA VAL A 242 -3.69 1.53 -7.33
C VAL A 242 -4.64 0.94 -8.35
N GLY A 243 -4.24 0.98 -9.62
CA GLY A 243 -4.94 0.32 -10.70
C GLY A 243 -4.40 -1.09 -10.89
N PHE A 244 -5.12 -2.10 -10.40
CA PHE A 244 -4.69 -3.51 -10.47
C PHE A 244 -4.52 -4.01 -11.90
N GLY A 245 -5.41 -3.57 -12.80
CA GLY A 245 -5.36 -3.95 -14.22
C GLY A 245 -4.44 -3.08 -15.05
N SER A 246 -4.12 -1.86 -14.59
CA SER A 246 -3.26 -0.90 -15.27
C SER A 246 -1.83 -0.85 -14.72
N ASN A 247 -1.50 -1.64 -13.69
CA ASN A 247 -0.17 -1.73 -13.10
C ASN A 247 0.41 -0.36 -12.73
N ASN A 248 -0.39 0.49 -12.08
CA ASN A 248 0.01 1.86 -11.79
C ASN A 248 -0.53 2.37 -10.46
N LEU A 249 0.09 3.45 -9.97
CA LEU A 249 -0.41 4.29 -8.91
C LEU A 249 -0.74 5.66 -9.49
N SER A 250 -1.95 6.14 -9.26
CA SER A 250 -2.36 7.48 -9.65
C SER A 250 -2.80 8.29 -8.43
N ILE A 251 -2.58 9.60 -8.48
CA ILE A 251 -3.14 10.56 -7.53
C ILE A 251 -4.31 11.31 -8.19
N ILE A 252 -5.44 11.38 -7.50
CA ILE A 252 -6.62 12.16 -7.87
C ILE A 252 -6.69 13.35 -6.91
N GLN A 253 -6.91 14.56 -7.43
CA GLN A 253 -7.03 15.76 -6.60
C GLN A 253 -8.27 15.69 -5.71
N HIS A 254 -8.22 16.39 -4.58
CA HIS A 254 -9.28 16.44 -3.57
C HIS A 254 -10.69 16.83 -4.07
N ASP A 255 -10.79 17.47 -5.23
CA ASP A 255 -12.05 17.86 -5.87
C ASP A 255 -12.52 16.87 -6.95
N GLY A 256 -11.77 15.79 -7.18
CA GLY A 256 -12.09 14.76 -8.17
C GLY A 256 -11.95 15.21 -9.62
N LYS A 257 -11.34 16.37 -9.93
CA LYS A 257 -11.31 16.89 -11.32
C LYS A 257 -10.09 16.50 -12.11
N ASN A 258 -8.96 16.32 -11.45
CA ASN A 258 -7.69 16.00 -12.12
C ASN A 258 -7.04 14.77 -11.49
N SER A 259 -6.27 14.07 -12.31
CA SER A 259 -5.40 13.00 -11.84
C SER A 259 -4.07 12.98 -12.57
N ARG A 260 -3.08 12.36 -11.93
CA ARG A 260 -1.74 12.15 -12.49
C ARG A 260 -1.23 10.76 -12.09
N THR A 261 -0.66 10.04 -13.04
CA THR A 261 0.06 8.79 -12.75
C THR A 261 1.39 9.13 -12.08
N LEU A 262 1.66 8.50 -10.93
CA LEU A 262 2.88 8.68 -10.16
C LEU A 262 3.87 7.56 -10.40
N LEU A 263 3.38 6.32 -10.46
CA LEU A 263 4.17 5.11 -10.65
C LEU A 263 3.48 4.20 -11.65
N THR A 264 4.27 3.38 -12.31
CA THR A 264 3.88 2.51 -13.41
C THR A 264 4.52 1.13 -13.28
N GLU A 265 4.22 0.24 -14.22
CA GLU A 265 4.81 -1.09 -14.29
C GLU A 265 6.35 -1.04 -14.33
N SER A 266 6.95 -0.05 -15.00
CA SER A 266 8.41 0.10 -15.04
C SER A 266 9.03 0.45 -13.69
N ASP A 267 8.22 0.93 -12.74
CA ASP A 267 8.64 1.21 -11.37
C ASP A 267 8.50 -0.02 -10.45
N GLY A 268 8.05 -1.15 -11.00
CA GLY A 268 7.92 -2.44 -10.30
C GLY A 268 6.51 -2.80 -9.84
N LEU A 269 5.49 -2.02 -10.23
CA LEU A 269 4.09 -2.32 -9.89
C LEU A 269 3.57 -3.44 -10.80
N PHE A 270 3.27 -4.60 -10.22
CA PHE A 270 2.68 -5.73 -10.92
C PHE A 270 1.46 -6.20 -10.16
N ASN A 271 0.28 -5.98 -10.74
CA ASN A 271 -1.00 -6.25 -10.09
C ASN A 271 -1.06 -5.69 -8.66
N PRO A 272 -0.82 -4.37 -8.48
CA PRO A 272 -0.82 -3.75 -7.16
C PRO A 272 -2.19 -3.94 -6.49
N ARG A 273 -2.18 -4.33 -5.21
CA ARG A 273 -3.39 -4.68 -4.45
C ARG A 273 -3.80 -3.58 -3.51
N ASP A 274 -2.85 -3.05 -2.75
CA ASP A 274 -3.15 -2.07 -1.72
C ASP A 274 -2.14 -0.92 -1.72
N VAL A 275 -2.59 0.22 -1.20
CA VAL A 275 -1.74 1.38 -0.95
C VAL A 275 -2.15 2.00 0.38
N TYR A 276 -1.14 2.36 1.18
CA TYR A 276 -1.32 3.06 2.44
C TYR A 276 -0.51 4.36 2.42
N TYR A 277 -1.05 5.43 3.01
CA TYR A 277 -0.36 6.71 3.16
C TYR A 277 -0.12 7.01 4.63
N ASP A 278 1.15 7.07 5.02
CA ASP A 278 1.57 7.57 6.33
C ASP A 278 1.53 9.11 6.28
N LYS A 279 0.56 9.68 7.01
CA LYS A 279 0.29 11.12 7.06
C LYS A 279 1.42 11.93 7.72
N GLU A 280 2.12 11.33 8.67
CA GLU A 280 3.19 11.98 9.43
C GLU A 280 4.50 11.96 8.63
N LYS A 281 4.87 10.78 8.12
CA LYS A 281 6.10 10.60 7.33
C LYS A 281 5.97 11.08 5.89
N ARG A 282 4.73 11.29 5.41
CA ARG A 282 4.39 11.60 4.02
C ARG A 282 4.96 10.54 3.06
N THR A 283 4.78 9.28 3.42
CA THR A 283 5.26 8.14 2.66
C THR A 283 4.11 7.25 2.23
N LEU A 284 4.24 6.62 1.08
CA LEU A 284 3.33 5.61 0.56
C LEU A 284 3.94 4.24 0.75
N LEU A 285 3.14 3.31 1.23
CA LEU A 285 3.43 1.88 1.17
C LEU A 285 2.53 1.27 0.10
N ILE A 286 3.08 0.46 -0.78
CA ILE A 286 2.34 -0.16 -1.88
C ILE A 286 2.68 -1.64 -1.90
N CYS A 287 1.66 -2.50 -1.97
CA CYS A 287 1.88 -3.94 -2.11
C CYS A 287 1.41 -4.45 -3.48
N ASN A 288 2.21 -5.33 -4.06
CA ASN A 288 1.84 -6.14 -5.21
C ASN A 288 1.11 -7.41 -4.77
N GLN A 289 0.38 -8.03 -5.70
CA GLN A 289 -0.22 -9.34 -5.49
C GLN A 289 0.80 -10.43 -5.12
N ASP A 290 2.04 -10.31 -5.61
CA ASP A 290 3.11 -11.26 -5.35
C ASP A 290 3.81 -11.03 -4.00
N GLY A 291 3.21 -10.23 -3.11
CA GLY A 291 3.74 -9.93 -1.78
C GLY A 291 4.91 -8.95 -1.76
N THR A 292 5.36 -8.41 -2.90
CA THR A 292 6.36 -7.35 -2.93
C THR A 292 5.78 -6.06 -2.35
N ILE A 293 6.52 -5.38 -1.47
CA ILE A 293 6.11 -4.11 -0.87
C ILE A 293 7.15 -3.04 -1.18
N PHE A 294 6.68 -1.86 -1.54
CA PHE A 294 7.50 -0.69 -1.84
C PHE A 294 7.20 0.44 -0.85
N LEU A 295 8.22 1.21 -0.48
CA LEU A 295 8.07 2.45 0.29
C LEU A 295 8.46 3.63 -0.61
N TYR A 296 7.51 4.50 -0.92
CA TYR A 296 7.77 5.70 -1.71
C TYR A 296 7.63 6.95 -0.86
N LYS A 297 8.67 7.79 -0.83
CA LYS A 297 8.60 9.10 -0.18
C LYS A 297 7.89 10.09 -1.10
N VAL A 298 6.81 10.71 -0.62
CA VAL A 298 6.08 11.71 -1.39
C VAL A 298 6.79 13.06 -1.25
N VAL A 299 7.48 13.47 -2.30
CA VAL A 299 8.01 14.83 -2.42
C VAL A 299 6.96 15.67 -3.15
N LEU A 300 6.14 16.39 -2.39
CA LEU A 300 5.21 17.38 -2.95
C LEU A 300 6.04 18.60 -3.38
N ASN A 301 6.30 18.72 -4.68
CA ASN A 301 6.74 19.99 -5.25
C ASN A 301 5.49 20.89 -5.34
N PHE A 302 5.36 21.83 -4.42
CA PHE A 302 4.39 22.92 -4.52
C PHE A 302 4.96 24.02 -5.42
#